data_AF-X0QXI0-F1
#
_entry.id   AF-X0QXI0-F1
#
_cell.length_a   1.000
_cell.length_b   1.000
_cell.length_c   1.000
_cell.angle_alpha   90.00
_cell.angle_beta   90.00
_cell.angle_gamma   90.00
#
_symmetry.space_group_name_H-M   'P 1'
#
loop_
_entity.id
_entity.type
_entity.pdbx_description
1 polymer ?
#
loop_
_entity_poly.entity_id
_entity_poly.type
_entity_poly.pdbx_seq_one_letter_code
_entity_poly.pdbx_strand_id
1 'polypeptide(L)'
;MEVKEVVHKVMQSILKDRHLIHDLKVCILKNNTKTDFITSDHPAVLTNRWYFLNKKVQFRSFGLQSAGGLFILPLTPRILMLAYDKDVYSIANIKGWVQLKNRHDIDAFNYLQLLNCRANIYTANPDSALYLEILHNKVEYSKSLQGHKTEFYISDNSDGKIKDENRIDVSEIKVNQKFFKVSQTVYAAPPIWPRVINWKPNGFIMTNDTYDDFVRQAVVKKIGRSDFYKMSIRES
;
A
#
# COMPACT_ATOMS: atom_id res chain seq x y z
N MET A 1 0.56 -25.80 -17.65
CA MET A 1 0.82 -25.59 -16.22
C MET A 1 -0.54 -25.50 -15.55
N GLU A 2 -0.86 -26.45 -14.68
CA GLU A 2 -2.18 -26.50 -14.03
C GLU A 2 -2.30 -25.39 -12.97
N VAL A 3 -3.52 -24.88 -12.75
CA VAL A 3 -3.82 -23.83 -11.75
C VAL A 3 -3.26 -24.20 -10.37
N LYS A 4 -3.32 -25.48 -9.99
CA LYS A 4 -2.81 -26.01 -8.73
C LYS A 4 -1.30 -25.81 -8.57
N GLU A 5 -0.52 -26.04 -9.62
CA GLU A 5 0.94 -25.88 -9.59
C GLU A 5 1.33 -24.41 -9.42
N VAL A 6 0.59 -23.51 -10.06
CA VAL A 6 0.78 -22.06 -9.91
C VAL A 6 0.51 -21.63 -8.47
N VAL A 7 -0.62 -22.04 -7.91
CA VAL A 7 -0.98 -21.71 -6.52
C VAL A 7 0.07 -22.23 -5.55
N HIS A 8 0.55 -23.46 -5.73
CA HIS A 8 1.57 -24.03 -4.87
C HIS A 8 2.89 -23.24 -4.93
N LYS A 9 3.35 -22.86 -6.13
CA LYS A 9 4.55 -22.02 -6.31
C LYS A 9 4.40 -20.65 -5.66
N VAL A 10 3.24 -20.01 -5.81
CA VAL A 10 2.96 -18.71 -5.18
C VAL A 10 3.02 -18.83 -3.66
N MET A 11 2.36 -19.85 -3.08
CA MET A 11 2.40 -20.09 -1.64
C MET A 11 3.83 -20.31 -1.13
N GLN A 12 4.64 -21.10 -1.84
CA GLN A 12 6.05 -21.29 -1.49
C GLN A 12 6.85 -19.97 -1.55
N SER A 13 6.59 -19.11 -2.54
CA SER A 13 7.24 -17.79 -2.62
C SER A 13 6.88 -16.93 -1.42
N ILE A 14 5.59 -16.85 -1.07
CA ILE A 14 5.13 -16.08 0.09
C ILE A 14 5.78 -16.58 1.38
N LEU A 15 5.97 -17.89 1.56
CA LEU A 15 6.65 -18.44 2.74
C LEU A 15 8.13 -18.06 2.82
N LYS A 16 8.81 -17.88 1.68
CA LYS A 16 10.18 -17.37 1.60
C LYS A 16 10.22 -15.87 1.93
N ASP A 17 9.25 -15.13 1.41
CA ASP A 17 9.16 -13.67 1.54
C ASP A 17 8.41 -13.20 2.79
N ARG A 18 7.97 -14.12 3.66
CA ARG A 18 7.20 -13.80 4.89
C ARG A 18 7.91 -12.77 5.78
N HIS A 19 9.24 -12.77 5.76
CA HIS A 19 10.07 -11.87 6.55
C HIS A 19 9.84 -10.41 6.17
N LEU A 20 9.36 -10.15 4.94
CA LEU A 20 9.04 -8.81 4.48
C LEU A 20 7.87 -8.20 5.23
N ILE A 21 6.94 -8.98 5.80
CA ILE A 21 5.69 -8.47 6.41
C ILE A 21 5.46 -8.94 7.85
N HIS A 22 6.34 -9.78 8.39
CA HIS A 22 6.17 -10.40 9.71
C HIS A 22 6.11 -9.40 10.88
N ASP A 23 6.62 -8.19 10.68
CA ASP A 23 6.70 -7.14 11.69
C ASP A 23 5.41 -6.32 11.85
N LEU A 24 4.50 -6.44 10.89
CA LEU A 24 3.21 -5.76 10.88
C LEU A 24 2.34 -6.26 12.04
N LYS A 25 1.62 -5.33 12.67
CA LYS A 25 0.56 -5.71 13.61
C LYS A 25 -0.70 -6.06 12.83
N VAL A 26 -1.45 -7.03 13.32
CA VAL A 26 -2.74 -7.42 12.75
C VAL A 26 -3.85 -7.11 13.75
N CYS A 27 -4.96 -6.58 13.25
CA CYS A 27 -6.23 -6.53 13.97
C CYS A 27 -7.39 -6.95 13.08
N ILE A 28 -8.46 -7.38 13.73
CA ILE A 28 -9.73 -7.73 13.08
C ILE A 28 -10.74 -6.63 13.39
N LEU A 29 -11.26 -6.04 12.33
CA LEU A 29 -12.29 -5.00 12.41
C LEU A 29 -13.66 -5.67 12.28
N LYS A 30 -14.49 -5.51 13.30
CA LYS A 30 -15.89 -5.94 13.30
C LYS A 30 -16.78 -4.75 12.97
N ASN A 31 -17.51 -4.85 11.88
CA ASN A 31 -18.47 -3.85 11.42
C ASN A 31 -19.81 -4.01 12.14
N ASN A 32 -20.14 -3.05 13.00
CA ASN A 32 -21.43 -2.96 13.70
C ASN A 32 -22.34 -1.87 13.11
N THR A 33 -22.13 -1.50 11.84
CA THR A 33 -22.98 -0.56 11.12
C THR A 33 -23.99 -1.29 10.24
N LYS A 34 -24.92 -0.55 9.64
CA LYS A 34 -25.89 -1.08 8.67
C LYS A 34 -25.31 -1.26 7.26
N THR A 35 -24.17 -0.63 6.96
CA THR A 35 -23.52 -0.69 5.64
C THR A 35 -22.49 -1.80 5.64
N ASP A 36 -22.46 -2.60 4.59
CA ASP A 36 -21.60 -3.78 4.49
C ASP A 36 -20.23 -3.42 3.96
N PHE A 37 -19.22 -4.20 4.34
CA PHE A 37 -17.99 -4.24 3.56
C PHE A 37 -18.27 -4.88 2.21
N ILE A 38 -17.76 -4.27 1.14
CA ILE A 38 -17.74 -4.87 -0.19
C ILE A 38 -16.42 -5.62 -0.39
N THR A 39 -16.37 -6.49 -1.38
CA THR A 39 -15.14 -7.15 -1.83
C THR A 39 -15.03 -7.08 -3.35
N SER A 40 -13.95 -7.59 -3.92
CA SER A 40 -13.67 -7.50 -5.35
C SER A 40 -12.97 -8.74 -5.88
N ASP A 41 -12.73 -8.76 -7.19
CA ASP A 41 -11.85 -9.74 -7.84
C ASP A 41 -10.38 -9.62 -7.42
N HIS A 42 -10.01 -8.54 -6.75
CA HIS A 42 -8.69 -8.33 -6.15
C HIS A 42 -8.85 -7.83 -4.69
N PRO A 43 -9.25 -8.70 -3.75
CA PRO A 43 -9.73 -8.27 -2.44
C PRO A 43 -8.62 -7.86 -1.47
N ALA A 44 -7.40 -8.37 -1.65
CA ALA A 44 -6.24 -8.02 -0.83
C ALA A 44 -5.65 -6.68 -1.31
N VAL A 45 -5.88 -5.62 -0.54
CA VAL A 45 -5.43 -4.27 -0.87
C VAL A 45 -4.16 -3.93 -0.12
N LEU A 46 -3.14 -3.47 -0.86
CA LEU A 46 -1.99 -2.75 -0.31
C LEU A 46 -2.19 -1.26 -0.56
N THR A 47 -2.18 -0.46 0.49
CA THR A 47 -2.23 1.01 0.40
C THR A 47 -1.31 1.65 1.44
N ASN A 48 -1.12 2.96 1.37
CA ASN A 48 -0.21 3.66 2.27
C ASN A 48 -0.63 5.12 2.50
N ARG A 49 -1.35 5.37 3.59
CA ARG A 49 -1.84 6.71 3.95
C ARG A 49 -0.72 7.71 4.15
N TRP A 50 0.36 7.31 4.82
CA TRP A 50 1.53 8.14 5.04
C TRP A 50 2.13 8.60 3.71
N TYR A 51 2.25 7.68 2.77
CA TYR A 51 2.81 7.98 1.46
C TYR A 51 2.01 9.04 0.70
N PHE A 52 0.67 8.89 0.66
CA PHE A 52 -0.18 9.82 -0.08
C PHE A 52 -0.26 11.23 0.53
N LEU A 53 0.01 11.37 1.84
CA LEU A 53 -0.12 12.65 2.54
C LEU A 53 1.24 13.34 2.75
N ASN A 54 2.32 12.69 2.37
CA ASN A 54 3.67 13.18 2.56
C ASN A 54 4.25 13.73 1.25
N LYS A 55 4.76 14.96 1.31
CA LYS A 55 5.30 15.67 0.13
C LYS A 55 6.68 15.16 -0.30
N LYS A 56 7.51 14.66 0.62
CA LYS A 56 8.86 14.13 0.28
C LYS A 56 8.82 12.85 -0.54
N VAL A 57 7.73 12.11 -0.45
CA VAL A 57 7.52 10.87 -1.20
C VAL A 57 6.55 11.04 -2.36
N GLN A 58 6.15 12.28 -2.64
CA GLN A 58 5.30 12.62 -3.76
C GLN A 58 5.97 12.11 -5.06
N PHE A 59 5.20 11.40 -5.89
CA PHE A 59 5.63 10.76 -7.15
C PHE A 59 6.49 9.50 -7.05
N ARG A 60 6.83 9.03 -5.85
CA ARG A 60 7.43 7.71 -5.67
C ARG A 60 6.33 6.65 -5.47
N SER A 61 6.70 5.38 -5.43
CA SER A 61 5.78 4.25 -5.20
C SER A 61 6.16 3.46 -3.96
N PHE A 62 5.21 2.67 -3.44
CA PHE A 62 5.41 1.84 -2.25
C PHE A 62 5.14 0.36 -2.53
N GLY A 63 5.78 -0.48 -1.74
CA GLY A 63 5.67 -1.94 -1.82
C GLY A 63 5.61 -2.58 -0.44
N LEU A 64 5.83 -3.89 -0.41
CA LEU A 64 5.70 -4.70 0.80
C LEU A 64 6.61 -4.24 1.94
N GLN A 65 7.78 -3.67 1.63
CA GLN A 65 8.80 -3.26 2.60
C GLN A 65 8.65 -1.80 3.06
N SER A 66 7.84 -1.01 2.36
CA SER A 66 7.70 0.42 2.60
C SER A 66 7.08 0.69 3.98
N ALA A 67 7.57 1.73 4.64
CA ALA A 67 6.98 2.18 5.89
C ALA A 67 5.59 2.77 5.66
N GLY A 68 4.70 2.63 6.64
CA GLY A 68 3.32 3.11 6.53
C GLY A 68 2.41 2.22 5.70
N GLY A 69 2.83 1.00 5.35
CA GLY A 69 1.99 0.03 4.64
C GLY A 69 0.75 -0.36 5.44
N LEU A 70 -0.38 -0.42 4.74
CA LEU A 70 -1.68 -0.89 5.21
C LEU A 70 -2.14 -2.03 4.29
N PHE A 71 -2.40 -3.19 4.87
CA PHE A 71 -2.85 -4.39 4.18
C PHE A 71 -4.25 -4.73 4.63
N ILE A 72 -5.19 -4.72 3.69
CA ILE A 72 -6.61 -4.78 3.97
C ILE A 72 -7.22 -5.96 3.23
N LEU A 73 -7.96 -6.80 3.94
CA LEU A 73 -8.67 -7.91 3.35
C LEU A 73 -10.07 -8.05 3.99
N PRO A 74 -11.16 -7.73 3.27
CA PRO A 74 -12.49 -8.06 3.72
C PRO A 74 -12.65 -9.58 3.73
N LEU A 75 -12.93 -10.15 4.89
CA LEU A 75 -13.16 -11.59 5.08
C LEU A 75 -14.64 -11.94 4.90
N THR A 76 -15.51 -11.05 5.39
CA THR A 76 -16.95 -11.12 5.24
C THR A 76 -17.52 -9.69 5.16
N PRO A 77 -18.81 -9.51 4.85
CA PRO A 77 -19.47 -8.20 4.91
C PRO A 77 -19.38 -7.50 6.29
N ARG A 78 -19.06 -8.27 7.33
CA ARG A 78 -18.98 -7.80 8.72
C ARG A 78 -17.60 -7.86 9.35
N ILE A 79 -16.63 -8.51 8.70
CA ILE A 79 -15.30 -8.75 9.26
C ILE A 79 -14.23 -8.39 8.22
N LEU A 80 -13.27 -7.56 8.63
CA LEU A 80 -12.14 -7.16 7.81
C LEU A 80 -10.84 -7.38 8.59
N MET A 81 -9.85 -7.98 7.93
CA MET A 81 -8.49 -8.08 8.45
C MET A 81 -7.71 -6.83 8.04
N LEU A 82 -7.04 -6.20 9.01
CA LEU A 82 -6.12 -5.10 8.77
C LEU A 82 -4.74 -5.46 9.36
N ALA A 83 -3.74 -5.55 8.50
CA ALA A 83 -2.34 -5.51 8.93
C ALA A 83 -1.76 -4.11 8.69
N TYR A 84 -1.03 -3.58 9.66
CA TYR A 84 -0.54 -2.21 9.62
C TYR A 84 0.86 -2.07 10.20
N ASP A 85 1.58 -1.08 9.69
CA ASP A 85 2.87 -0.67 10.24
C ASP A 85 2.69 -0.02 11.62
N LYS A 86 3.14 -0.72 12.66
CA LYS A 86 3.08 -0.27 14.05
C LYS A 86 4.03 0.86 14.40
N ASP A 87 4.98 1.19 13.54
CA ASP A 87 5.92 2.29 13.73
C ASP A 87 5.39 3.60 13.14
N VAL A 88 4.41 3.53 12.24
CA VAL A 88 3.72 4.70 11.66
C VAL A 88 2.34 4.93 12.27
N TYR A 89 1.56 3.86 12.47
CA TYR A 89 0.16 3.97 12.93
C TYR A 89 -0.07 3.43 14.34
N SER A 90 -1.15 3.91 14.94
CA SER A 90 -1.71 3.42 16.19
C SER A 90 -3.20 3.14 16.00
N ILE A 91 -3.62 1.94 16.40
CA ILE A 91 -5.02 1.51 16.34
C ILE A 91 -5.42 0.98 17.71
N ALA A 92 -6.39 1.65 18.33
CA ALA A 92 -6.98 1.20 19.58
C ALA A 92 -7.75 -0.11 19.34
N ASN A 93 -7.31 -1.18 20.00
CA ASN A 93 -7.91 -2.51 19.87
C ASN A 93 -7.93 -3.20 21.24
N ILE A 94 -8.87 -4.11 21.41
CA ILE A 94 -8.97 -4.97 22.61
C ILE A 94 -8.70 -6.39 22.15
N LYS A 95 -7.57 -6.96 22.57
CA LYS A 95 -7.13 -8.31 22.18
C LYS A 95 -7.14 -8.54 20.66
N GLY A 96 -6.69 -7.54 19.88
CA GLY A 96 -6.65 -7.61 18.42
C GLY A 96 -7.98 -7.30 17.72
N TRP A 97 -9.06 -7.03 18.45
CA TRP A 97 -10.37 -6.68 17.88
C TRP A 97 -10.65 -5.19 17.96
N VAL A 98 -11.29 -4.66 16.91
CA VAL A 98 -11.75 -3.28 16.83
C VAL A 98 -13.21 -3.26 16.40
N GLN A 99 -14.03 -2.48 17.11
CA GLN A 99 -15.45 -2.34 16.80
C GLN A 99 -15.66 -1.07 15.99
N LEU A 100 -16.08 -1.21 14.72
CA LEU A 100 -16.43 -0.08 13.88
C LEU A 100 -17.91 0.24 14.06
N LYS A 101 -18.18 1.48 14.50
CA LYS A 101 -19.54 1.96 14.77
C LYS A 101 -19.99 3.07 13.82
N ASN A 102 -19.11 3.52 12.92
CA ASN A 102 -19.38 4.63 12.01
C ASN A 102 -19.25 4.19 10.55
N ARG A 103 -20.24 4.57 9.73
CA ARG A 103 -20.27 4.34 8.29
C ARG A 103 -19.07 4.96 7.56
N HIS A 104 -18.49 6.05 8.06
CA HIS A 104 -17.30 6.70 7.50
C HIS A 104 -16.14 5.70 7.29
N ASP A 105 -15.87 4.86 8.29
CA ASP A 105 -14.79 3.86 8.17
C ASP A 105 -15.12 2.80 7.12
N ILE A 106 -16.39 2.37 7.08
CA ILE A 106 -16.86 1.37 6.10
C ILE A 106 -16.72 1.91 4.67
N ASP A 107 -17.16 3.15 4.43
CA ASP A 107 -16.99 3.83 3.15
C ASP A 107 -15.51 3.95 2.77
N ALA A 108 -14.64 4.32 3.71
CA ALA A 108 -13.20 4.42 3.46
C ALA A 108 -12.58 3.08 3.04
N PHE A 109 -12.95 1.98 3.69
CA PHE A 109 -12.51 0.64 3.28
C PHE A 109 -13.12 0.19 1.95
N ASN A 110 -14.37 0.54 1.67
CA ASN A 110 -15.04 0.21 0.42
C ASN A 110 -14.47 1.01 -0.77
N TYR A 111 -14.07 2.27 -0.58
CA TYR A 111 -13.32 3.01 -1.60
C TYR A 111 -12.02 2.30 -2.00
N LEU A 112 -11.31 1.73 -1.02
CA LEU A 112 -10.09 0.98 -1.30
C LEU A 112 -10.35 -0.28 -2.13
N GLN A 113 -11.48 -0.96 -1.93
CA GLN A 113 -11.89 -2.09 -2.78
C GLN A 113 -12.23 -1.62 -4.20
N LEU A 114 -12.93 -0.50 -4.36
CA LEU A 114 -13.24 0.08 -5.68
C LEU A 114 -11.98 0.50 -6.44
N LEU A 115 -11.03 1.09 -5.74
CA LEU A 115 -9.75 1.48 -6.32
C LEU A 115 -8.92 0.24 -6.71
N ASN A 116 -8.86 -0.79 -5.87
CA ASN A 116 -8.00 -1.95 -6.13
C ASN A 116 -8.62 -2.98 -7.10
N CYS A 117 -9.94 -2.96 -7.31
CA CYS A 117 -10.61 -3.95 -8.15
C CYS A 117 -10.22 -3.77 -9.63
N ARG A 118 -10.06 -4.91 -10.30
CA ARG A 118 -9.71 -4.92 -11.73
C ARG A 118 -10.95 -4.73 -12.59
N ALA A 119 -11.96 -5.57 -12.38
CA ALA A 119 -13.19 -5.55 -13.17
C ALA A 119 -14.45 -5.67 -12.30
N ASN A 120 -14.43 -6.49 -11.25
CA ASN A 120 -15.65 -6.87 -10.53
C ASN A 120 -15.66 -6.41 -9.06
N ILE A 121 -16.84 -5.96 -8.62
CA ILE A 121 -17.19 -5.71 -7.21
C ILE A 121 -18.28 -6.69 -6.80
N TYR A 122 -18.15 -7.25 -5.60
CA TYR A 122 -19.10 -8.17 -5.01
C TYR A 122 -19.69 -7.57 -3.74
N THR A 123 -21.00 -7.69 -3.61
CA THR A 123 -21.76 -7.21 -2.44
C THR A 123 -22.60 -8.35 -1.89
N ALA A 124 -22.85 -8.33 -0.58
CA ALA A 124 -23.73 -9.31 0.05
C ALA A 124 -25.20 -8.90 -0.03
N ASN A 125 -25.49 -7.61 -0.06
CA ASN A 125 -26.85 -7.09 -0.21
C ASN A 125 -27.12 -6.75 -1.69
N PRO A 126 -28.09 -7.43 -2.35
CA PRO A 126 -28.47 -7.14 -3.73
C PRO A 126 -28.90 -5.69 -3.98
N ASP A 127 -29.45 -5.01 -2.96
CA ASP A 127 -29.95 -3.63 -3.07
C ASP A 127 -28.85 -2.57 -2.91
N SER A 128 -27.58 -2.95 -3.08
CA SER A 128 -26.43 -2.06 -2.91
C SER A 128 -26.14 -1.18 -4.14
N ALA A 129 -26.92 -1.28 -5.23
CA ALA A 129 -26.62 -0.62 -6.50
C ALA A 129 -26.42 0.90 -6.37
N LEU A 130 -27.38 1.60 -5.76
CA LEU A 130 -27.29 3.05 -5.54
C LEU A 130 -26.10 3.44 -4.66
N TYR A 131 -25.80 2.62 -3.65
CA TYR A 131 -24.64 2.85 -2.79
C TYR A 131 -23.33 2.74 -3.58
N LEU A 132 -23.20 1.70 -4.41
CA LEU A 132 -22.03 1.49 -5.25
C LEU A 132 -21.84 2.61 -6.26
N GLU A 133 -22.91 3.07 -6.90
CA GLU A 133 -22.87 4.18 -7.85
C GLU A 133 -22.35 5.46 -7.18
N ILE A 134 -22.88 5.81 -6.01
CA ILE A 134 -22.42 6.97 -5.23
C ILE A 134 -20.94 6.84 -4.86
N LEU A 135 -20.48 5.64 -4.48
CA LEU A 135 -19.07 5.44 -4.18
C LEU A 135 -18.21 5.55 -5.45
N HIS A 136 -18.60 4.88 -6.52
CA HIS A 136 -17.87 4.84 -7.80
C HIS A 136 -17.64 6.25 -8.34
N ASN A 137 -18.67 7.09 -8.36
CA ASN A 137 -18.58 8.47 -8.86
C ASN A 137 -17.55 9.32 -8.11
N LYS A 138 -17.22 9.00 -6.85
CA LYS A 138 -16.18 9.72 -6.10
C LYS A 138 -14.77 9.24 -6.39
N VAL A 139 -14.59 8.07 -6.99
CA VAL A 139 -13.26 7.45 -7.21
C VAL A 139 -12.95 7.18 -8.67
N GLU A 140 -13.89 7.32 -9.58
CA GLU A 140 -13.73 7.07 -11.02
C GLU A 140 -12.50 7.77 -11.59
N TYR A 141 -12.34 9.07 -11.33
CA TYR A 141 -11.18 9.84 -11.76
C TYR A 141 -9.88 9.33 -11.13
N SER A 142 -9.87 9.06 -9.83
CA SER A 142 -8.67 8.55 -9.16
C SER A 142 -8.29 7.15 -9.65
N LYS A 143 -9.27 6.34 -10.01
CA LYS A 143 -9.07 4.98 -10.51
C LYS A 143 -8.42 4.97 -11.88
N SER A 144 -8.81 5.88 -12.78
CA SER A 144 -8.21 5.97 -14.12
C SER A 144 -6.73 6.36 -14.12
N LEU A 145 -6.25 6.95 -13.02
CA LEU A 145 -4.84 7.29 -12.81
C LEU A 145 -3.97 6.10 -12.35
N GLN A 146 -4.58 4.96 -11.99
CA GLN A 146 -3.80 3.77 -11.62
C GLN A 146 -3.18 3.10 -12.85
N GLY A 147 -1.99 2.55 -12.66
CA GLY A 147 -1.28 1.87 -13.74
C GLY A 147 0.18 1.64 -13.40
N HIS A 148 1.02 1.68 -14.42
CA HIS A 148 2.47 1.58 -14.26
C HIS A 148 3.16 2.80 -14.87
N LYS A 149 4.03 3.41 -14.09
CA LYS A 149 4.93 4.47 -14.55
C LYS A 149 6.29 3.86 -14.83
N THR A 150 6.86 4.14 -15.99
CA THR A 150 8.21 3.73 -16.36
C THR A 150 9.12 4.94 -16.42
N GLU A 151 10.27 4.86 -15.78
CA GLU A 151 11.30 5.90 -15.74
C GLU A 151 12.65 5.30 -16.14
N PHE A 152 13.53 6.12 -16.72
CA PHE A 152 14.85 5.72 -17.20
C PHE A 152 15.93 6.56 -16.54
N TYR A 153 17.07 5.96 -16.22
CA TYR A 153 18.18 6.61 -15.53
C TYR A 153 19.51 6.24 -16.16
N ILE A 154 20.44 7.19 -16.28
CA ILE A 154 21.81 6.93 -16.75
C ILE A 154 22.68 6.46 -15.58
N SER A 155 23.54 5.48 -15.84
CA SER A 155 24.55 5.03 -14.87
C SER A 155 25.82 5.85 -15.04
N ASP A 156 26.02 6.87 -14.21
CA ASP A 156 27.18 7.78 -14.38
C ASP A 156 28.47 7.34 -13.67
N ASN A 157 28.48 6.39 -12.72
CA ASN A 157 29.73 5.77 -12.23
C ASN A 157 29.50 4.52 -11.34
N SER A 158 30.59 3.79 -11.09
CA SER A 158 30.82 2.46 -10.50
C SER A 158 30.10 2.03 -9.20
N ASP A 159 29.24 2.85 -8.61
CA ASP A 159 28.62 2.56 -7.30
C ASP A 159 27.26 1.84 -7.40
N GLY A 160 26.70 1.73 -8.62
CA GLY A 160 25.42 1.04 -8.87
C GLY A 160 24.19 1.71 -8.24
N LYS A 161 24.33 2.91 -7.68
CA LYS A 161 23.24 3.67 -7.04
C LYS A 161 22.46 4.48 -8.06
N ILE A 162 21.13 4.36 -8.03
CA ILE A 162 20.20 5.20 -8.81
C ILE A 162 19.89 6.45 -7.99
N LYS A 163 20.06 7.62 -8.60
CA LYS A 163 19.72 8.92 -8.02
C LYS A 163 18.76 9.69 -8.92
N ASP A 164 17.89 10.48 -8.31
CA ASP A 164 16.87 11.28 -9.01
C ASP A 164 17.49 12.27 -10.03
N GLU A 165 18.71 12.75 -9.76
CA GLU A 165 19.46 13.66 -10.65
C GLU A 165 19.87 13.04 -12.00
N ASN A 166 19.87 11.70 -12.13
CA ASN A 166 20.31 10.99 -13.33
C ASN A 166 19.14 10.53 -14.24
N ARG A 167 17.92 11.02 -13.99
CA ARG A 167 16.73 10.63 -14.75
C ARG A 167 16.76 11.22 -16.16
N ILE A 168 16.41 10.40 -17.16
CA ILE A 168 16.31 10.80 -18.57
C ILE A 168 15.00 10.38 -19.21
N ASP A 169 14.64 11.05 -20.31
CA ASP A 169 13.56 10.60 -21.18
C ASP A 169 14.02 9.45 -22.08
N VAL A 170 13.07 8.61 -22.52
CA VAL A 170 13.37 7.49 -23.42
C VAL A 170 13.97 7.96 -24.75
N SER A 171 13.59 9.16 -25.20
CA SER A 171 14.09 9.78 -26.44
C SER A 171 15.55 10.25 -26.34
N GLU A 172 16.08 10.44 -25.12
CA GLU A 172 17.45 10.89 -24.88
C GLU A 172 18.45 9.73 -24.76
N ILE A 173 17.97 8.48 -24.76
CA ILE A 173 18.80 7.28 -24.67
C ILE A 173 19.61 7.13 -25.96
N LYS A 174 20.94 7.23 -25.87
CA LYS A 174 21.84 7.03 -27.00
C LYS A 174 22.05 5.55 -27.29
N VAL A 175 22.37 5.24 -28.55
CA VAL A 175 22.75 3.89 -28.98
C VAL A 175 23.94 3.40 -28.15
N ASN A 176 23.85 2.18 -27.61
CA ASN A 176 24.83 1.55 -26.72
C ASN A 176 25.04 2.23 -25.35
N GLN A 177 24.17 3.15 -24.94
CA GLN A 177 24.22 3.73 -23.59
C GLN A 177 23.62 2.77 -22.56
N LYS A 178 24.33 2.56 -21.44
CA LYS A 178 23.79 1.81 -20.31
C LYS A 178 22.82 2.68 -19.51
N PHE A 179 21.63 2.15 -19.26
CA PHE A 179 20.60 2.81 -18.46
C PHE A 179 19.92 1.81 -17.52
N PHE A 180 19.33 2.31 -16.45
CA PHE A 180 18.39 1.58 -15.61
C PHE A 180 16.97 1.92 -16.03
N LYS A 181 16.14 0.89 -16.22
CA LYS A 181 14.69 1.05 -16.40
C LYS A 181 14.01 0.71 -15.08
N VAL A 182 13.30 1.68 -14.51
CA VAL A 182 12.52 1.47 -13.29
C VAL A 182 11.04 1.54 -13.63
N SER A 183 10.31 0.48 -13.31
CA SER A 183 8.86 0.42 -13.45
C SER A 183 8.22 0.42 -12.08
N GLN A 184 7.28 1.33 -11.85
CA GLN A 184 6.60 1.50 -10.57
C GLN A 184 5.09 1.39 -10.75
N THR A 185 4.42 0.80 -9.77
CA THR A 185 2.95 0.83 -9.69
C THR A 185 2.48 2.20 -9.24
N VAL A 186 1.51 2.76 -9.94
CA VAL A 186 0.83 4.00 -9.56
C VAL A 186 -0.42 3.61 -8.77
N TYR A 187 -0.40 3.91 -7.47
CA TYR A 187 -1.56 3.72 -6.60
C TYR A 187 -2.39 4.99 -6.52
N ALA A 188 -3.69 4.85 -6.26
CA ALA A 188 -4.60 5.96 -6.01
C ALA A 188 -5.00 6.04 -4.54
N ALA A 189 -5.13 7.26 -4.03
CA ALA A 189 -5.64 7.50 -2.68
C ALA A 189 -7.17 7.43 -2.66
N PRO A 190 -7.79 6.87 -1.61
CA PRO A 190 -9.22 7.01 -1.40
C PRO A 190 -9.57 8.47 -1.05
N PRO A 191 -10.80 8.93 -1.33
CA PRO A 191 -11.25 10.30 -1.00
C PRO A 191 -11.23 10.60 0.50
N ILE A 192 -11.38 9.55 1.31
CA ILE A 192 -11.32 9.60 2.76
C ILE A 192 -10.52 8.41 3.29
N TRP A 193 -9.80 8.64 4.39
CA TRP A 193 -9.11 7.58 5.11
C TRP A 193 -9.94 7.08 6.29
N PRO A 194 -9.78 5.80 6.68
CA PRO A 194 -10.41 5.28 7.90
C PRO A 194 -9.92 6.07 9.12
N ARG A 195 -10.85 6.58 9.93
CA ARG A 195 -10.59 7.31 11.19
C ARG A 195 -10.09 6.39 12.28
N VAL A 196 -10.39 5.10 12.20
CA VAL A 196 -9.87 4.07 13.11
C VAL A 196 -8.33 3.97 13.07
N ILE A 197 -7.69 4.40 11.97
CA ILE A 197 -6.24 4.37 11.76
C ILE A 197 -5.66 5.74 12.13
N ASN A 198 -5.05 5.83 13.32
CA ASN A 198 -4.44 7.07 13.81
C ASN A 198 -2.93 7.07 13.56
N TRP A 199 -2.35 8.27 13.50
CA TRP A 199 -0.89 8.43 13.54
C TRP A 199 -0.35 8.00 14.90
N LYS A 200 0.79 7.31 14.91
CA LYS A 200 1.52 7.06 16.15
C LYS A 200 2.15 8.37 16.64
N PRO A 201 1.96 8.78 17.91
CA PRO A 201 2.47 10.06 18.41
C PRO A 201 3.96 10.30 18.15
N ASN A 202 4.79 9.29 18.41
CA ASN A 202 6.23 9.27 18.11
C ASN A 202 6.52 8.30 16.95
N GLY A 203 5.68 8.35 15.92
CA GLY A 203 5.83 7.51 14.75
C GLY A 203 7.08 7.87 13.97
N PHE A 204 7.73 6.87 13.39
CA PHE A 204 8.95 7.06 12.63
C PHE A 204 9.01 6.08 11.45
N ILE A 205 9.90 6.42 10.52
CA ILE A 205 10.25 5.63 9.34
C ILE A 205 11.78 5.55 9.26
N MET A 206 12.31 4.58 8.50
CA MET A 206 13.75 4.51 8.23
C MET A 206 14.05 5.10 6.86
N THR A 207 15.12 5.87 6.79
CA THR A 207 15.57 6.55 5.58
C THR A 207 17.08 6.54 5.44
N ASN A 208 17.58 6.65 4.21
CA ASN A 208 19.00 6.81 3.90
C ASN A 208 19.26 7.82 2.76
N ASP A 209 18.27 8.69 2.46
CA ASP A 209 18.31 9.69 1.39
C ASP A 209 18.60 9.13 -0.03
N THR A 210 18.29 7.85 -0.28
CA THR A 210 18.44 7.22 -1.60
C THR A 210 17.10 6.92 -2.27
N TYR A 211 17.10 6.10 -3.31
CA TYR A 211 15.88 5.59 -3.94
C TYR A 211 15.23 4.46 -3.12
N ASP A 212 16.03 3.66 -2.40
CA ASP A 212 15.59 2.56 -1.52
C ASP A 212 15.15 3.07 -0.13
N ASP A 213 14.48 4.21 -0.13
CA ASP A 213 14.17 5.00 1.05
C ASP A 213 12.75 4.70 1.58
N PHE A 214 12.48 5.12 2.82
CA PHE A 214 11.18 5.05 3.48
C PHE A 214 10.72 3.61 3.72
N VAL A 215 11.59 2.84 4.37
CA VAL A 215 11.36 1.42 4.69
C VAL A 215 11.09 1.21 6.18
N ARG A 216 10.50 0.06 6.52
CA ARG A 216 10.26 -0.31 7.92
C ARG A 216 11.55 -0.68 8.64
N GLN A 217 11.59 -0.44 9.96
CA GLN A 217 12.75 -0.78 10.78
C GLN A 217 13.12 -2.27 10.72
N ALA A 218 12.13 -3.16 10.66
CA ALA A 218 12.36 -4.59 10.57
C ALA A 218 13.11 -4.98 9.28
N VAL A 219 12.84 -4.28 8.17
CA VAL A 219 13.52 -4.48 6.88
C VAL A 219 14.98 -4.07 7.00
N VAL A 220 15.26 -2.88 7.53
CA VAL A 220 16.65 -2.40 7.74
C VAL A 220 17.45 -3.37 8.61
N LYS A 221 16.88 -3.80 9.74
CA LYS A 221 17.50 -4.78 10.66
C LYS A 221 17.83 -6.09 9.97
N LYS A 222 17.00 -6.51 9.01
CA LYS A 222 17.19 -7.76 8.27
C LYS A 222 18.28 -7.64 7.21
N ILE A 223 18.35 -6.51 6.50
CA ILE A 223 19.40 -6.24 5.50
C ILE A 223 20.75 -6.01 6.19
N GLY A 224 20.75 -5.50 7.43
CA GLY A 224 21.97 -5.28 8.22
C GLY A 224 22.72 -4.01 7.78
N ARG A 225 22.01 -3.05 7.19
CA ARG A 225 22.56 -1.78 6.71
C ARG A 225 22.60 -0.72 7.81
N SER A 226 23.76 -0.10 8.00
CA SER A 226 24.00 0.93 9.02
C SER A 226 23.77 2.36 8.52
N ASP A 227 23.55 2.56 7.22
CA ASP A 227 23.33 3.86 6.60
C ASP A 227 21.90 4.41 6.79
N PHE A 228 21.00 3.60 7.36
CA PHE A 228 19.63 4.02 7.64
C PHE A 228 19.50 4.69 9.01
N TYR A 229 18.83 5.84 9.05
CA TYR A 229 18.48 6.55 10.27
C TYR A 229 16.96 6.74 10.40
N LYS A 230 16.51 7.10 11.61
CA LYS A 230 15.09 7.34 11.89
C LYS A 230 14.70 8.75 11.47
N MET A 231 13.62 8.89 10.73
CA MET A 231 12.95 10.17 10.47
C MET A 231 11.55 10.16 11.10
N SER A 232 11.16 11.27 11.70
CA SER A 232 9.80 11.46 12.24
C SER A 232 8.77 11.47 11.12
N ILE A 233 7.61 10.82 11.31
CA ILE A 233 6.50 10.86 10.34
C ILE A 233 5.87 12.24 10.17
N ARG A 234 6.23 13.21 11.02
CA ARG A 234 5.74 14.60 10.99
C ARG A 234 6.71 15.57 10.34
N GLU A 235 8.00 15.23 10.32
CA GLU A 235 9.07 16.04 9.72
C GLU A 235 9.36 15.62 8.27
N SER A 236 8.74 14.52 7.86
CA SER A 236 8.78 13.93 6.53
C SER A 236 7.78 14.59 5.61
#